data_AF-A0A7J4BBK5-F1
#
_entry.id   AF-A0A7J4BBK5-F1
#
_cell.length_a   1.000
_cell.length_b   1.000
_cell.length_c   1.000
_cell.angle_alpha   90.00
_cell.angle_beta   90.00
_cell.angle_gamma   90.00
#
_symmetry.space_group_name_H-M   'P 1'
#
loop_
_entity.id
_entity.type
_entity.pdbx_description
1 polymer ?
#
loop_
_entity_poly.entity_id
_entity_poly.type
_entity_poly.pdbx_seq_one_letter_code
_entity_poly.pdbx_strand_id
1 'polypeptide(L)'
;MKIYNTLTKKVEEFKPLSDTVRCYFCGLTVNNLMHVGHARCYIFWDVVKRWLEYLGYKTKTVSNITDISIDEKILKKVKEAGIPFQQYTEFYTKAYFEDRAALGIARNDVHPSAMQHIQEMIELIERLLERGYAYKTEDGVYFKISKFKDYGKLSGISKAKL
;
A
#
# COMPACT_ATOMS: atom_id res chain seq x y z
N MET A 1 -22.95 -1.48 11.00
CA MET A 1 -21.65 -2.10 11.37
C MET A 1 -20.76 -1.01 11.90
N LYS A 2 -19.94 -1.24 12.93
CA LYS A 2 -19.03 -0.22 13.47
C LYS A 2 -17.57 -0.58 13.24
N ILE A 3 -16.75 0.42 12.88
CA ILE A 3 -15.32 0.27 12.59
C ILE A 3 -14.54 1.28 13.43
N TYR A 4 -13.38 0.86 13.98
CA TYR A 4 -12.45 1.79 14.59
C TYR A 4 -11.75 2.63 13.51
N ASN A 5 -11.98 3.94 13.53
CA ASN A 5 -11.38 4.88 12.60
C ASN A 5 -10.12 5.50 13.23
N THR A 6 -8.95 5.12 12.71
CA THR A 6 -7.65 5.64 13.19
C THR A 6 -7.57 7.17 13.14
N LEU A 7 -8.24 7.82 12.17
CA LEU A 7 -8.21 9.28 12.03
C LEU A 7 -8.90 9.98 13.21
N THR A 8 -10.00 9.42 13.72
CA THR A 8 -10.78 10.02 14.81
C THR A 8 -10.53 9.35 16.16
N LYS A 9 -9.85 8.20 16.16
CA LYS A 9 -9.57 7.33 17.30
C LYS A 9 -10.83 6.82 17.99
N LYS A 10 -11.93 6.68 17.25
CA LYS A 10 -13.23 6.27 17.75
C LYS A 10 -13.78 5.10 16.95
N VAL A 11 -14.67 4.35 17.59
CA VAL A 11 -15.52 3.38 16.91
C VAL A 11 -16.71 4.13 16.31
N GLU A 12 -16.83 4.09 14.99
CA GLU A 12 -17.81 4.86 14.22
C GLU A 12 -18.72 3.95 13.42
N GLU A 13 -19.95 4.41 13.16
CA GLU A 13 -20.86 3.70 12.24
C GLU A 13 -20.28 3.74 10.82
N PHE A 14 -20.07 2.58 10.23
CA PHE A 14 -19.62 2.48 8.85
C PHE A 14 -20.75 2.89 7.91
N LYS A 15 -20.49 3.93 7.11
CA LYS A 15 -21.40 4.43 6.08
C LYS A 15 -20.68 4.40 4.74
N PRO A 16 -21.10 3.57 3.78
CA PRO A 16 -20.44 3.49 2.49
C PRO A 16 -20.67 4.79 1.70
N LEU A 17 -19.70 5.16 0.86
CA LEU A 17 -19.80 6.33 -0.01
C LEU A 17 -20.69 6.10 -1.24
N SER A 18 -20.91 4.84 -1.60
CA SER A 18 -21.77 4.40 -2.71
C SER A 18 -22.17 2.93 -2.50
N ASP A 19 -22.92 2.35 -3.42
CA ASP A 19 -23.33 0.92 -3.38
C ASP A 19 -22.14 -0.05 -3.34
N THR A 20 -20.97 0.38 -3.82
CA THR A 20 -19.73 -0.42 -3.83
C THR A 20 -18.73 0.13 -2.83
N VAL A 21 -18.42 -0.67 -1.81
CA VAL A 21 -17.38 -0.37 -0.84
C VAL A 21 -16.01 -0.54 -1.49
N ARG A 22 -15.25 0.55 -1.59
CA ARG A 22 -13.88 0.54 -2.13
C ARG A 22 -12.88 0.37 -1.00
N CYS A 23 -12.07 -0.67 -1.08
CA CYS A 23 -11.03 -0.99 -0.10
C CYS A 23 -9.65 -0.98 -0.76
N TYR A 24 -8.71 -0.26 -0.15
CA TYR A 24 -7.30 -0.34 -0.50
C TYR A 24 -6.52 -0.93 0.67
N PHE A 25 -5.75 -1.98 0.40
CA PHE A 25 -4.87 -2.63 1.38
C PHE A 25 -3.44 -2.62 0.87
N CYS A 26 -2.51 -2.03 1.61
CA CYS A 26 -1.09 -2.09 1.24
C CYS A 26 -0.64 -3.55 1.08
N GLY A 27 -0.11 -3.89 -0.10
CA GLY A 27 0.42 -5.24 -0.35
C GLY A 27 1.88 -5.38 0.07
N LEU A 28 2.59 -6.29 -0.58
CA LEU A 28 3.96 -6.67 -0.19
C LEU A 28 5.01 -5.94 -1.04
N THR A 29 6.13 -5.59 -0.42
CA THR A 29 7.37 -5.33 -1.16
C THR A 29 8.02 -6.66 -1.50
N VAL A 30 8.02 -7.02 -2.79
CA VAL A 30 8.37 -8.36 -3.29
C VAL A 30 9.89 -8.55 -3.40
N ASN A 31 10.56 -8.40 -2.27
CA ASN A 31 12.01 -8.53 -2.11
C ASN A 31 12.44 -9.75 -1.27
N ASN A 32 11.47 -10.40 -0.62
CA ASN A 32 11.64 -11.52 0.28
C ASN A 32 10.30 -12.28 0.46
N LEU A 33 10.35 -13.48 1.05
CA LEU A 33 9.16 -14.25 1.42
C LEU A 33 8.35 -13.53 2.50
N MET A 34 7.03 -13.74 2.51
CA MET A 34 6.19 -13.17 3.55
C MET A 34 6.36 -13.92 4.88
N HIS A 35 6.34 -13.18 6.00
CA HIS A 35 6.40 -13.75 7.34
C HIS A 35 5.03 -13.65 8.05
N VAL A 36 4.92 -14.23 9.25
CA VAL A 36 3.67 -14.27 10.04
C VAL A 36 3.03 -12.89 10.27
N GLY A 37 3.83 -11.83 10.40
CA GLY A 37 3.32 -10.45 10.49
C GLY A 37 2.50 -10.03 9.27
N HIS A 38 2.95 -10.38 8.06
CA HIS A 38 2.20 -10.13 6.82
C HIS A 38 0.94 -10.99 6.77
N ALA A 39 1.05 -12.28 7.12
CA ALA A 39 -0.08 -13.21 7.16
C ALA A 39 -1.22 -12.67 8.04
N ARG A 40 -0.90 -12.21 9.26
CA ARG A 40 -1.88 -11.61 10.17
C ARG A 40 -2.61 -10.42 9.52
N CYS A 41 -1.89 -9.51 8.89
CA CYS A 41 -2.48 -8.35 8.23
C CYS A 41 -3.42 -8.78 7.10
N TYR A 42 -2.99 -9.70 6.23
CA TYR A 42 -3.77 -10.12 5.08
C TYR A 42 -5.01 -10.94 5.46
N ILE A 43 -4.90 -11.79 6.49
CA ILE A 43 -6.06 -12.50 7.07
C ILE A 43 -7.07 -11.50 7.62
N PHE A 44 -6.63 -10.48 8.35
CA PHE A 44 -7.53 -9.45 8.88
C PHE A 44 -8.29 -8.75 7.75
N TRP A 45 -7.61 -8.34 6.67
CA TRP A 45 -8.26 -7.70 5.53
C TRP A 45 -9.24 -8.62 4.79
N ASP A 46 -8.90 -9.91 4.68
CA ASP A 46 -9.79 -10.93 4.10
C ASP A 46 -11.07 -11.10 4.92
N VAL A 47 -10.95 -11.16 6.25
CA VAL A 47 -12.11 -11.20 7.16
C VAL A 47 -12.98 -9.95 7.00
N VAL A 48 -12.38 -8.77 6.92
CA VAL A 48 -13.13 -7.51 6.69
C VAL A 48 -13.88 -7.55 5.36
N LYS A 49 -13.24 -7.98 4.27
CA LYS A 49 -13.87 -8.14 2.96
C LYS A 49 -15.06 -9.10 3.03
N ARG A 50 -14.83 -10.31 3.54
CA ARG A 50 -15.88 -11.35 3.65
C ARG A 50 -17.04 -10.90 4.51
N TRP A 51 -16.77 -10.15 5.58
CA TRP A 51 -17.81 -9.62 6.44
C TRP A 51 -18.65 -8.54 5.75
N LEU A 52 -18.03 -7.66 4.97
CA LEU A 52 -18.76 -6.70 4.14
C LEU A 52 -19.67 -7.40 3.13
N GLU A 53 -19.16 -8.43 2.45
CA GLU A 53 -19.92 -9.21 1.47
C GLU A 53 -21.07 -9.99 2.13
N TYR A 54 -20.83 -10.58 3.31
CA TYR A 54 -21.85 -11.24 4.11
C TYR A 54 -22.99 -10.29 4.50
N LEU A 55 -22.68 -9.02 4.79
CA LEU A 55 -23.69 -7.98 5.06
C LEU A 55 -24.41 -7.46 3.79
N GLY A 56 -24.09 -8.01 2.62
CA GLY A 56 -24.73 -7.65 1.35
C GLY A 56 -24.08 -6.48 0.60
N TYR A 57 -22.91 -5.98 1.05
CA TYR A 57 -22.19 -4.96 0.31
C TYR A 57 -21.49 -5.54 -0.91
N LYS A 58 -21.51 -4.80 -2.03
CA LYS A 58 -20.56 -5.03 -3.11
C LYS A 58 -19.21 -4.46 -2.70
N THR A 59 -18.13 -5.21 -2.92
CA THR A 59 -16.77 -4.72 -2.62
C THR A 59 -15.95 -4.56 -3.89
N LYS A 60 -15.05 -3.59 -3.89
CA LYS A 60 -13.95 -3.47 -4.85
C LYS A 60 -12.66 -3.31 -4.07
N THR A 61 -11.79 -4.30 -4.17
CA THR A 61 -10.56 -4.45 -3.40
C THR A 61 -9.34 -4.24 -4.28
N VAL A 62 -8.41 -3.42 -3.79
CA VAL A 62 -7.14 -3.11 -4.46
C VAL A 62 -6.01 -3.37 -3.48
N SER A 63 -4.97 -4.08 -3.90
CA SER A 63 -3.75 -4.25 -3.11
C SER A 63 -2.53 -4.22 -4.00
N ASN A 64 -1.68 -3.22 -3.83
CA ASN A 64 -0.54 -3.01 -4.70
C ASN A 64 0.54 -4.09 -4.52
N ILE A 65 1.39 -4.24 -5.53
CA ILE A 65 2.65 -4.95 -5.42
C ILE A 65 3.75 -3.89 -5.50
N THR A 66 4.62 -3.84 -4.49
CA THR A 66 5.79 -2.95 -4.51
C THR A 66 6.96 -3.71 -5.12
N ASP A 67 7.05 -3.67 -6.45
CA ASP A 67 8.05 -4.32 -7.31
C ASP A 67 9.07 -3.32 -7.88
N ILE A 68 9.34 -2.24 -7.14
CA ILE A 68 10.43 -1.31 -7.40
C ILE A 68 11.20 -1.16 -6.09
N SER A 69 12.53 -1.02 -6.18
CA SER A 69 13.37 -0.81 -4.99
C SER A 69 14.47 0.19 -5.26
N ILE A 70 14.64 1.13 -4.32
CA ILE A 70 15.82 1.97 -4.18
C ILE A 70 16.68 1.56 -2.98
N ASP A 71 16.30 0.49 -2.27
CA ASP A 71 17.05 -0.02 -1.12
C ASP A 71 18.29 -0.79 -1.62
N GLU A 72 19.47 -0.26 -1.29
CA GLU A 72 20.75 -0.85 -1.64
C GLU A 72 20.92 -2.29 -1.15
N LYS A 73 20.32 -2.67 -0.01
CA LYS A 73 20.38 -4.05 0.51
C LYS A 73 19.63 -5.01 -0.40
N ILE A 74 18.51 -4.58 -0.97
CA ILE A 74 17.73 -5.39 -1.92
C ILE A 74 18.49 -5.49 -3.24
N LEU A 75 19.01 -4.37 -3.75
CA LEU A 75 19.79 -4.35 -4.97
C LEU A 75 21.05 -5.23 -4.86
N LYS A 76 21.69 -5.27 -3.69
CA LYS A 76 22.79 -6.17 -3.39
C LYS A 76 22.36 -7.65 -3.47
N LYS A 77 21.23 -8.02 -2.86
CA LYS A 77 20.70 -9.40 -2.94
C LYS A 77 20.37 -9.83 -4.36
N VAL A 78 19.80 -8.94 -5.16
CA VAL A 78 19.50 -9.19 -6.58
C VAL A 78 20.80 -9.45 -7.35
N LYS A 79 21.84 -8.63 -7.09
CA LYS A 79 23.17 -8.82 -7.68
C LYS A 79 23.81 -10.14 -7.24
N GLU A 80 23.69 -10.51 -5.96
CA GLU A 80 24.17 -11.78 -5.41
C GLU A 80 23.43 -12.98 -5.99
N ALA A 81 22.13 -12.85 -6.26
CA ALA A 81 21.32 -13.89 -6.89
C ALA A 81 21.67 -14.12 -8.37
N GLY A 82 22.37 -13.18 -9.02
CA GLY A 82 22.83 -13.31 -10.40
C GLY A 82 21.70 -13.31 -11.45
N ILE A 83 20.50 -12.86 -11.09
CA ILE A 83 19.32 -12.82 -11.97
C ILE A 83 18.82 -11.38 -12.19
N PRO A 84 18.12 -11.09 -13.30
CA PRO A 84 17.47 -9.81 -13.52
C PRO A 84 16.51 -9.44 -12.38
N PHE A 85 16.45 -8.14 -12.04
CA PHE A 85 15.58 -7.63 -10.98
C PHE A 85 14.11 -8.03 -11.17
N GLN A 86 13.62 -8.03 -12.41
CA GLN A 86 12.26 -8.46 -12.73
C GLN A 86 12.04 -9.95 -12.40
N GLN A 87 12.98 -10.83 -12.73
CA GLN A 87 12.87 -12.25 -12.37
C GLN A 87 12.90 -12.44 -10.84
N TYR A 88 13.71 -11.64 -10.15
CA TYR A 88 13.77 -11.64 -8.69
C TYR A 88 12.42 -11.24 -8.08
N THR A 89 11.81 -10.14 -8.53
CA THR A 89 10.51 -9.68 -8.00
C THR A 89 9.35 -10.59 -8.42
N GLU A 90 9.39 -11.18 -9.62
CA GLU A 90 8.40 -12.17 -10.08
C GLU A 90 8.39 -13.42 -9.20
N PHE A 91 9.57 -13.92 -8.81
CA PHE A 91 9.69 -15.06 -7.89
C PHE A 91 8.96 -14.79 -6.57
N TYR A 92 9.25 -13.66 -5.92
CA TYR A 92 8.61 -13.31 -4.64
C TYR A 92 7.14 -12.93 -4.80
N THR A 93 6.75 -12.37 -5.95
CA THR A 93 5.34 -12.10 -6.26
C THR A 93 4.55 -13.40 -6.36
N LYS A 94 5.11 -14.43 -7.02
CA LYS A 94 4.50 -15.75 -7.11
C LYS A 94 4.37 -16.39 -5.73
N ALA A 95 5.45 -16.42 -4.95
CA ALA A 95 5.44 -16.94 -3.57
C ALA A 95 4.41 -16.21 -2.69
N TYR A 96 4.31 -14.89 -2.80
CA TYR A 96 3.30 -14.08 -2.09
C TYR A 96 1.86 -14.53 -2.39
N PHE A 97 1.55 -14.87 -3.64
CA PHE A 97 0.22 -15.38 -3.98
C PHE A 97 -0.01 -16.83 -3.57
N GLU A 98 1.01 -17.68 -3.64
CA GLU A 98 0.97 -19.07 -3.19
C GLU A 98 0.72 -19.15 -1.68
N ASP A 99 1.47 -18.38 -0.88
CA ASP A 99 1.31 -18.31 0.57
C ASP A 99 -0.09 -17.81 0.96
N ARG A 100 -0.61 -16.79 0.26
CA ARG A 100 -1.97 -16.30 0.49
C ARG A 100 -3.03 -17.35 0.15
N ALA A 101 -2.87 -18.06 -0.96
CA ALA A 101 -3.78 -19.12 -1.35
C ALA A 101 -3.77 -20.27 -0.33
N ALA A 102 -2.59 -20.67 0.16
CA ALA A 102 -2.44 -21.68 1.19
C ALA A 102 -3.11 -21.29 2.53
N LEU A 103 -3.16 -19.99 2.83
CA LEU A 103 -3.88 -19.43 3.99
C LEU A 103 -5.39 -19.24 3.75
N GLY A 104 -5.92 -19.60 2.58
CA GLY A 104 -7.34 -19.41 2.24
C GLY A 104 -7.75 -17.95 1.99
N ILE A 105 -6.77 -17.06 1.79
CA ILE A 105 -6.99 -15.63 1.57
C ILE A 105 -7.35 -15.40 0.10
N ALA A 106 -8.49 -14.74 -0.15
CA ALA A 106 -8.92 -14.44 -1.50
C ALA A 106 -7.97 -13.44 -2.19
N ARG A 107 -7.88 -13.54 -3.53
CA ARG A 107 -7.26 -12.47 -4.33
C ARG A 107 -8.13 -11.21 -4.27
N ASN A 108 -7.48 -10.06 -4.15
CA ASN A 108 -8.12 -8.77 -4.40
C ASN A 108 -8.45 -8.63 -5.89
N ASP A 109 -9.39 -7.75 -6.23
CA ASP A 109 -9.87 -7.55 -7.59
C ASP A 109 -8.83 -6.90 -8.51
N VAL A 110 -7.90 -6.13 -7.93
CA VAL A 110 -6.79 -5.48 -8.66
C VAL A 110 -5.52 -5.54 -7.83
N HIS A 111 -4.41 -5.89 -8.49
CA HIS A 111 -3.07 -5.86 -7.90
C HIS A 111 -2.14 -4.98 -8.74
N PRO A 112 -2.19 -3.64 -8.57
CA PRO A 112 -1.35 -2.75 -9.37
C PRO A 112 0.14 -2.95 -9.03
N SER A 113 0.94 -3.21 -10.06
CA SER A 113 2.40 -3.16 -9.97
C SER A 113 2.84 -1.71 -9.85
N ALA A 114 3.72 -1.40 -8.89
CA ALA A 114 4.27 -0.06 -8.78
C ALA A 114 5.03 0.32 -10.05
N MET A 115 5.78 -0.62 -10.65
CA MET A 115 6.52 -0.38 -11.90
C MET A 115 5.61 0.03 -13.06
N GLN A 116 4.39 -0.51 -13.13
CA GLN A 116 3.42 -0.18 -14.17
C GLN A 116 2.74 1.19 -14.00
N HIS A 117 2.91 1.84 -12.84
CA HIS A 117 2.27 3.12 -12.51
C HIS A 117 3.28 4.27 -12.30
N ILE A 118 4.51 4.14 -12.82
CA ILE A 118 5.54 5.18 -12.72
C ILE A 118 5.08 6.50 -13.36
N GLN A 119 4.36 6.42 -14.49
CA GLN A 119 3.89 7.62 -15.19
C GLN A 119 2.90 8.42 -14.32
N GLU A 120 1.93 7.76 -13.68
CA GLU A 120 0.98 8.40 -12.79
C GLU A 120 1.65 8.97 -11.52
N MET A 121 2.72 8.32 -11.05
CA MET A 121 3.54 8.85 -9.97
C MET A 121 4.26 10.15 -10.39
N ILE A 122 4.85 10.19 -11.58
CA ILE A 122 5.48 11.40 -12.14
C ILE A 122 4.46 12.53 -12.25
N GLU A 123 3.30 12.27 -12.86
CA GLU A 123 2.24 13.28 -13.01
C GLU A 123 1.74 13.82 -11.65
N LEU A 124 1.64 12.96 -10.64
CA LEU A 124 1.29 13.40 -9.29
C LEU A 124 2.37 14.30 -8.70
N ILE A 125 3.64 13.95 -8.86
CA ILE A 125 4.78 14.75 -8.39
C ILE A 125 4.81 16.12 -9.08
N GLU A 126 4.57 16.17 -10.39
CA GLU A 126 4.49 17.42 -11.16
C GLU A 126 3.37 18.32 -10.65
N ARG A 127 2.15 17.79 -10.46
CA ARG A 127 1.04 18.56 -9.87
C ARG A 127 1.36 19.07 -8.47
N LEU A 128 2.12 18.31 -7.67
CA LEU A 128 2.55 18.74 -6.34
C LEU A 128 3.58 19.86 -6.40
N LEU A 129 4.51 19.82 -7.37
CA LEU A 129 5.49 20.88 -7.63
C LEU A 129 4.79 22.18 -8.07
N GLU A 130 3.89 22.10 -9.06
CA GLU A 130 3.10 23.24 -9.55
C GLU A 130 2.32 23.92 -8.44
N ARG A 131 1.69 23.11 -7.57
CA ARG A 131 0.94 23.62 -6.41
C ARG A 131 1.84 24.03 -5.25
N GLY A 132 3.16 23.92 -5.38
CA GLY A 132 4.16 24.25 -4.37
C GLY A 132 4.13 23.38 -3.10
N TYR A 133 3.48 22.20 -3.16
CA TYR A 133 3.48 21.17 -2.12
C TYR A 133 4.68 20.22 -2.21
N ALA A 134 5.45 20.30 -3.29
CA ALA A 134 6.76 19.65 -3.40
C ALA A 134 7.84 20.69 -3.73
N TYR A 135 9.10 20.29 -3.58
CA TYR A 135 10.27 21.05 -4.00
C TYR A 135 11.38 20.10 -4.46
N LYS A 136 12.27 20.59 -5.33
CA LYS A 136 13.42 19.82 -5.83
C LYS A 136 14.66 20.10 -4.98
N THR A 137 15.51 19.10 -4.82
CA THR A 137 16.85 19.16 -4.24
C THR A 137 17.83 18.52 -5.23
N GLU A 138 19.10 18.41 -4.88
CA GLU A 138 20.12 17.76 -5.73
C GLU A 138 19.89 16.25 -5.89
N ASP A 139 19.25 15.62 -4.91
CA ASP A 139 19.06 14.17 -4.81
C ASP A 139 17.62 13.70 -5.07
N GLY A 140 16.65 14.62 -5.22
CA GLY A 140 15.28 14.21 -5.55
C GLY A 140 14.21 15.28 -5.45
N VAL A 141 12.97 14.81 -5.37
CA VAL A 141 11.78 15.63 -5.18
C VAL A 141 11.15 15.30 -3.83
N TYR A 142 10.99 16.30 -2.99
CA TYR A 142 10.54 16.15 -1.61
C TYR A 142 9.19 16.83 -1.39
N PHE A 143 8.35 16.21 -0.56
CA PHE A 143 7.05 16.78 -0.15
C PHE A 143 7.23 17.81 0.98
N LYS A 144 6.66 19.00 0.80
CA LYS A 144 6.74 20.13 1.73
C LYS A 144 5.72 20.00 2.86
N ILE A 145 6.09 19.24 3.89
CA ILE A 145 5.26 18.98 5.08
C ILE A 145 4.78 20.28 5.75
N SER A 146 5.63 21.31 5.80
CA SER A 146 5.28 22.61 6.40
C SER A 146 4.04 23.24 5.75
N LYS A 147 3.86 23.07 4.43
CA LYS A 147 2.71 23.58 3.68
C LYS A 147 1.42 22.80 3.92
N PHE A 148 1.50 21.50 4.19
CA PHE A 148 0.33 20.67 4.44
C PHE A 148 -0.13 20.81 5.90
N LYS A 149 -1.11 21.69 6.17
CA LYS A 149 -1.57 22.03 7.53
C LYS A 149 -1.94 20.80 8.36
N ASP A 150 -2.57 19.82 7.73
CA ASP A 150 -3.10 18.60 8.33
C ASP A 150 -2.07 17.48 8.55
N TYR A 151 -0.78 17.72 8.29
CA TYR A 151 0.24 16.68 8.45
C TYR A 151 0.27 16.15 9.90
N GLY A 152 0.32 14.83 10.04
CA GLY A 152 0.32 14.15 11.33
C GLY A 152 -1.06 13.86 11.92
N LYS A 153 -2.17 14.33 11.32
CA LYS A 153 -3.53 14.10 11.84
C LYS A 153 -3.90 12.62 12.03
N LEU A 154 -3.39 11.74 11.18
CA LEU A 154 -3.69 10.30 11.25
C LEU A 154 -2.95 9.61 12.40
N SER A 155 -1.67 9.93 12.60
CA SER A 155 -0.84 9.33 13.67
C SER A 155 -0.99 10.04 15.02
N GLY A 156 -1.45 11.30 15.01
CA GLY A 156 -1.44 12.19 16.18
C GLY A 156 -0.06 12.78 16.49
N ILE A 157 0.90 12.70 15.56
CA ILE A 157 2.21 13.34 15.71
C ILE A 157 2.07 14.83 15.37
N SER A 158 2.53 15.71 16.26
CA SER A 158 2.55 17.16 15.99
C SER A 158 3.74 17.53 15.11
N LYS A 159 3.58 18.55 14.27
CA LYS A 159 4.67 19.09 13.44
C LYS A 159 5.88 19.54 14.25
N ALA A 160 5.68 20.00 15.49
CA ALA A 160 6.78 20.43 16.36
C ALA A 160 7.71 19.27 16.79
N LYS A 161 7.34 18.01 16.53
CA LYS A 161 8.14 16.81 16.82
C LYS A 161 8.84 16.25 15.57
N LEU A 162 8.77 16.94 14.44
CA LEU A 162 9.32 16.55 13.13
C LEU A 162 10.22 17.65 12.59
#